data_AF-A0A4Y7PYE8-F1
#
_entry.id   AF-A0A4Y7PYE8-F1
#
_cell.length_a   1.000
_cell.length_b   1.000
_cell.length_c   1.000
_cell.angle_alpha   90.00
_cell.angle_beta   90.00
_cell.angle_gamma   90.00
#
_symmetry.space_group_name_H-M   'P 1'
#
loop_
_entity.id
_entity.type
_entity.pdbx_description
1 polymer ?
#
loop_
_entity_poly.entity_id
_entity_poly.type
_entity_poly.pdbx_seq_one_letter_code
_entity_poly.pdbx_strand_id
1 'polypeptide(L)'
;MSADGPELQHPNFSLNLKSSDVSEESGEDAKEGFEQEVNTMLSLLQSELILDVPQSLKFYDMAERILDKFHISFTGSLSLKADVEDRLAATSSLGQNKLWSSTNLYQQLLLLEGHVPRTAETSPRAWIEAFLFRASAMLPSDKRMVLIPVTTVSPSSSTTLSGLVDYAAVVASPQTARTLLDDTQVHNLRLCMPTGFFVIEANLSILSHDVPQAVCRMYYCGRLLQKKVVRGALTNGHDWVFVHIKLNDNYDGASYTWFPVVRLNIVKSYDGVPQIRKPWPDVIAAILLHWVENGFSDLGSDDWYEMMRIS
;
A
#
# COMPACT_ATOMS: atom_id res chain seq x y z
N MET A 1 -52.11 -39.89 -31.92
CA MET A 1 -52.20 -38.41 -31.86
C MET A 1 -50.86 -37.92 -31.35
N SER A 2 -49.94 -37.71 -32.28
CA SER A 2 -48.60 -37.18 -31.99
C SER A 2 -48.68 -35.66 -32.02
N ALA A 3 -48.16 -35.03 -30.97
CA ALA A 3 -48.05 -33.58 -30.88
C ALA A 3 -46.63 -33.17 -31.29
N ASP A 4 -46.52 -32.52 -32.44
CA ASP A 4 -45.33 -31.84 -32.92
C ASP A 4 -45.01 -30.63 -32.02
N GLY A 5 -43.78 -30.57 -31.52
CA GLY A 5 -43.21 -29.39 -30.86
C GLY A 5 -42.35 -28.59 -31.84
N PRO A 6 -42.30 -27.25 -31.73
CA PRO A 6 -41.66 -26.41 -32.74
C PRO A 6 -40.13 -26.37 -32.58
N GLU A 7 -39.45 -26.51 -33.71
CA GLU A 7 -38.02 -26.27 -33.93
C GLU A 7 -37.64 -24.81 -33.62
N LEU A 8 -36.70 -24.62 -32.69
CA LEU A 8 -36.03 -23.34 -32.44
C LEU A 8 -34.86 -23.18 -33.42
N GLN A 9 -35.01 -22.28 -34.39
CA GLN A 9 -33.93 -21.84 -35.26
C GLN A 9 -33.02 -20.85 -34.51
N HIS A 10 -31.74 -21.21 -34.38
CA HIS A 10 -30.69 -20.31 -33.90
C HIS A 10 -30.21 -19.40 -35.05
N PRO A 11 -30.04 -18.08 -34.84
CA PRO A 11 -29.45 -17.21 -35.84
C PRO A 11 -27.91 -17.35 -35.85
N ASN A 12 -27.36 -17.67 -37.02
CA ASN A 12 -25.94 -17.61 -37.33
C ASN A 12 -25.45 -16.14 -37.30
N PHE A 13 -24.69 -15.77 -36.28
CA PHE A 13 -23.90 -14.54 -36.27
C PHE A 13 -22.53 -14.82 -36.90
N SER A 14 -22.37 -14.46 -38.18
CA SER A 14 -21.06 -14.36 -38.83
C SER A 14 -20.50 -12.95 -38.62
N LEU A 15 -19.58 -12.80 -37.67
CA LEU A 15 -18.78 -11.59 -37.51
C LEU A 15 -17.61 -11.61 -38.49
N ASN A 16 -17.74 -10.84 -39.58
CA ASN A 16 -16.64 -10.48 -40.46
C ASN A 16 -15.77 -9.43 -39.75
N LEU A 17 -14.70 -9.86 -39.07
CA LEU A 17 -13.63 -8.96 -38.65
C LEU A 17 -12.70 -8.71 -39.85
N LYS A 18 -12.80 -7.51 -40.41
CA LYS A 18 -11.73 -6.93 -41.24
C LYS A 18 -10.54 -6.63 -40.32
N SER A 19 -9.42 -7.33 -40.55
CA SER A 19 -8.13 -6.98 -39.97
C SER A 19 -7.67 -5.64 -40.55
N SER A 20 -7.67 -4.60 -39.73
CA SER A 20 -6.89 -3.39 -39.99
C SER A 20 -5.50 -3.62 -39.40
N ASP A 21 -4.50 -3.76 -40.26
CA ASP A 21 -3.09 -3.70 -39.88
C ASP A 21 -2.81 -2.32 -39.28
N VAL A 22 -2.65 -2.30 -37.95
CA VAL A 22 -2.06 -1.18 -37.22
C VAL A 22 -0.64 -1.59 -36.89
N SER A 23 0.32 -0.90 -37.48
CA SER A 23 1.75 -1.05 -37.25
C SER A 23 2.11 -0.74 -35.80
N GLU A 24 2.32 -1.78 -34.99
CA GLU A 24 2.96 -1.75 -33.67
C GLU A 24 4.50 -1.77 -33.85
N GLU A 25 5.10 -0.64 -34.23
CA GLU A 25 6.57 -0.48 -34.20
C GLU A 25 6.91 0.85 -33.53
N SER A 26 6.91 0.87 -32.19
CA SER A 26 7.67 1.86 -31.38
C SER A 26 7.62 1.62 -29.84
N GLY A 27 7.23 0.43 -29.37
CA GLY A 27 6.95 0.19 -27.94
C GLY A 27 8.06 -0.49 -27.14
N GLU A 28 9.00 -1.17 -27.79
CA GLU A 28 9.99 -2.02 -27.11
C GLU A 28 11.18 -1.21 -26.55
N ASP A 29 11.75 -0.28 -27.32
CA ASP A 29 12.89 0.54 -26.89
C ASP A 29 12.58 1.40 -25.65
N ALA A 30 11.35 1.92 -25.54
CA ALA A 30 10.92 2.72 -24.38
C ALA A 30 10.74 1.86 -23.11
N LYS A 31 10.41 0.58 -23.28
CA LYS A 31 10.24 -0.37 -22.18
C LYS A 31 11.59 -0.84 -21.64
N GLU A 32 12.55 -1.09 -22.54
CA GLU A 32 13.91 -1.52 -22.17
C GLU A 32 14.67 -0.43 -21.39
N GLY A 33 14.57 0.84 -21.81
CA GLY A 33 15.16 1.97 -21.09
C GLY A 33 14.58 2.16 -19.68
N PHE A 34 13.26 1.97 -19.52
CA PHE A 34 12.60 2.01 -18.21
C PHE A 34 13.11 0.89 -17.30
N GLU A 35 13.18 -0.35 -17.80
CA GLU A 35 13.65 -1.52 -17.04
C GLU A 35 15.11 -1.39 -16.59
N GLN A 36 15.96 -0.77 -17.40
CA GLN A 36 17.34 -0.52 -17.02
C GLN A 36 17.47 0.52 -15.90
N GLU A 37 16.67 1.59 -15.96
CA GLU A 37 16.64 2.64 -14.93
C GLU A 37 16.11 2.09 -13.59
N VAL A 38 15.05 1.28 -13.68
CA VAL A 38 14.45 0.49 -12.61
C VAL A 38 15.48 -0.40 -11.92
N ASN A 39 16.21 -1.20 -12.70
CA ASN A 39 17.16 -2.17 -12.18
C ASN A 39 18.38 -1.44 -11.58
N THR A 40 18.75 -0.29 -12.14
CA THR A 40 19.78 0.58 -11.57
C THR A 40 19.35 1.11 -10.20
N MET A 41 18.10 1.57 -10.06
CA MET A 41 17.58 2.05 -8.78
C MET A 41 17.50 0.94 -7.74
N LEU A 42 16.97 -0.23 -8.11
CA LEU A 42 16.91 -1.41 -7.25
C LEU A 42 18.29 -1.89 -6.83
N SER A 43 19.23 -1.95 -7.78
CA SER A 43 20.62 -2.31 -7.50
C SER A 43 21.26 -1.32 -6.52
N LEU A 44 21.05 0.00 -6.69
CA LEU A 44 21.52 1.02 -5.74
C LEU A 44 20.90 0.88 -4.35
N LEU A 45 19.63 0.45 -4.26
CA LEU A 45 18.98 0.19 -2.98
C LEU A 45 19.48 -1.12 -2.34
N GLN A 46 19.69 -2.17 -3.15
CA GLN A 46 20.02 -3.53 -2.69
C GLN A 46 21.51 -3.75 -2.42
N SER A 47 22.42 -3.23 -3.25
CA SER A 47 23.87 -3.38 -3.06
C SER A 47 24.33 -2.78 -1.74
N GLU A 48 23.61 -1.77 -1.26
CA GLU A 48 23.96 -1.01 -0.06
C GLU A 48 23.20 -1.48 1.19
N LEU A 49 22.12 -2.28 1.03
CA LEU A 49 21.38 -2.94 2.11
C LEU A 49 22.13 -4.14 2.74
N ILE A 50 23.13 -4.70 2.04
CA ILE A 50 23.86 -5.92 2.47
C ILE A 50 25.05 -5.60 3.41
N LEU A 51 25.37 -4.33 3.67
CA LEU A 51 26.49 -3.97 4.54
C LEU A 51 26.11 -4.00 6.03
N ASP A 52 26.53 -5.09 6.68
CA ASP A 52 26.39 -5.47 8.09
C ASP A 52 27.13 -4.54 9.08
N VAL A 53 27.02 -3.21 8.92
CA VAL A 53 27.75 -2.21 9.72
C VAL A 53 26.79 -1.12 10.22
N PRO A 54 26.87 -0.69 11.49
CA PRO A 54 26.03 0.40 12.01
C PRO A 54 26.41 1.73 11.33
N GLN A 55 25.65 2.12 10.30
CA GLN A 55 25.92 3.27 9.43
C GLN A 55 24.70 4.19 9.21
N SER A 56 23.82 4.37 10.21
CA SER A 56 22.59 5.18 10.06
C SER A 56 22.80 6.58 9.46
N LEU A 57 23.94 7.24 9.74
CA LEU A 57 24.28 8.54 9.15
C LEU A 57 24.64 8.46 7.66
N LYS A 58 25.36 7.43 7.21
CA LYS A 58 25.72 7.28 5.78
C LYS A 58 24.51 6.91 4.94
N PHE A 59 23.54 6.19 5.52
CA PHE A 59 22.28 5.85 4.86
C PHE A 59 21.39 7.08 4.63
N TYR A 60 21.33 8.01 5.59
CA TYR A 60 20.56 9.24 5.43
C TYR A 60 21.08 10.11 4.29
N ASP A 61 22.38 10.43 4.31
CA ASP A 61 23.03 11.24 3.26
C ASP A 61 22.87 10.60 1.87
N MET A 62 22.82 9.27 1.82
CA MET A 62 22.63 8.53 0.58
C MET A 62 21.18 8.57 0.11
N ALA A 63 20.21 8.38 1.00
CA ALA A 63 18.81 8.42 0.63
C ALA A 63 18.40 9.82 0.14
N GLU A 64 18.93 10.89 0.73
CA GLU A 64 18.77 12.26 0.20
C GLU A 64 19.36 12.40 -1.21
N ARG A 65 20.57 11.88 -1.45
CA ARG A 65 21.16 11.89 -2.81
C ARG A 65 20.32 11.11 -3.82
N ILE A 66 19.67 10.03 -3.40
CA ILE A 66 18.77 9.26 -4.26
C ILE A 66 17.54 10.10 -4.59
N LEU A 67 16.91 10.75 -3.59
CA LEU A 67 15.79 11.66 -3.83
C LEU A 67 16.19 12.77 -4.81
N ASP A 68 17.34 13.41 -4.61
CA ASP A 68 17.86 14.46 -5.51
C ASP A 68 18.09 13.95 -6.93
N LYS A 69 18.72 12.77 -7.06
CA LYS A 69 18.99 12.12 -8.35
C LYS A 69 17.72 11.85 -9.13
N PHE A 70 16.64 11.49 -8.45
CA PHE A 70 15.34 11.23 -9.07
C PHE A 70 14.42 12.45 -9.07
N HIS A 71 14.94 13.66 -8.77
CA HIS A 71 14.15 14.89 -8.72
C HIS A 71 12.90 14.78 -7.83
N ILE A 72 13.03 14.06 -6.71
CA ILE A 72 11.97 13.88 -5.70
C ILE A 72 12.15 14.91 -4.60
N SER A 73 11.17 15.79 -4.43
CA SER A 73 11.24 16.90 -3.47
C SER A 73 10.26 16.73 -2.31
N PHE A 74 10.70 17.08 -1.11
CA PHE A 74 9.82 17.21 0.04
C PHE A 74 9.00 18.50 -0.08
N THR A 75 7.68 18.39 0.06
CA THR A 75 6.77 19.54 -0.13
C THR A 75 6.03 19.95 1.14
N GLY A 76 6.10 19.16 2.21
CA GLY A 76 5.52 19.54 3.48
C GLY A 76 5.11 18.36 4.35
N SER A 77 4.71 18.69 5.57
CA SER A 77 4.13 17.73 6.50
C SER A 77 2.62 17.94 6.60
N LEU A 78 1.94 16.86 6.91
CA LEU A 78 0.50 16.81 7.01
C LEU A 78 0.09 16.60 8.47
N SER A 79 -1.04 17.14 8.90
CA SER A 79 -1.59 16.93 10.24
C SER A 79 -2.93 16.21 10.17
N LEU A 80 -3.25 15.43 11.22
CA LEU A 80 -4.61 14.91 11.39
C LEU A 80 -5.56 16.11 11.51
N LYS A 81 -6.70 16.04 10.81
CA LYS A 81 -7.75 17.07 10.92
C LYS A 81 -8.33 17.07 12.33
N ALA A 82 -8.87 18.21 12.75
CA ALA A 82 -9.44 18.37 14.09
C ALA A 82 -10.71 17.50 14.34
N ASP A 83 -11.37 17.02 13.28
CA ASP A 83 -12.61 16.24 13.31
C ASP A 83 -12.38 14.72 13.46
N VAL A 84 -11.26 14.29 14.06
CA VAL A 84 -10.92 12.86 14.25
C VAL A 84 -12.03 12.09 14.96
N GLU A 85 -12.65 12.68 15.98
CA GLU A 85 -13.70 12.02 16.78
C GLU A 85 -14.95 11.74 15.94
N ASP A 86 -15.38 12.70 15.13
CA ASP A 86 -16.55 12.56 14.25
C ASP A 86 -16.30 11.51 13.17
N ARG A 87 -15.11 11.53 12.56
CA ARG A 87 -14.69 10.53 11.57
C ARG A 87 -14.63 9.13 12.17
N LEU A 88 -14.12 9.03 13.39
CA LEU A 88 -14.08 7.77 14.11
C LEU A 88 -15.48 7.26 14.43
N ALA A 89 -16.38 8.12 14.90
CA ALA A 89 -17.76 7.78 15.13
C ALA A 89 -18.44 7.24 13.85
N ALA A 90 -18.18 7.86 12.70
CA ALA A 90 -18.72 7.42 11.40
C ALA A 90 -18.21 6.04 10.97
N THR A 91 -16.98 5.67 11.32
CA THR A 91 -16.38 4.36 10.98
C THR A 91 -16.60 3.28 12.04
N SER A 92 -17.08 3.66 13.23
CA SER A 92 -17.17 2.78 14.40
C SER A 92 -18.10 1.58 14.20
N SER A 93 -19.15 1.70 13.38
CA SER A 93 -20.09 0.61 13.11
C SER A 93 -19.60 -0.35 12.01
N LEU A 94 -18.59 0.05 11.23
CA LEU A 94 -18.15 -0.72 10.07
C LEU A 94 -17.50 -2.04 10.48
N GLY A 95 -18.00 -3.13 9.92
CA GLY A 95 -17.46 -4.48 10.16
C GLY A 95 -17.60 -4.99 11.59
N GLN A 96 -18.45 -4.39 12.44
CA GLN A 96 -18.57 -4.80 13.85
C GLN A 96 -19.10 -6.23 14.03
N ASN A 97 -19.85 -6.74 13.06
CA ASN A 97 -20.35 -8.11 13.02
C ASN A 97 -19.41 -9.08 12.28
N LYS A 98 -18.22 -8.65 11.85
CA LYS A 98 -17.22 -9.51 11.19
C LYS A 98 -16.17 -10.01 12.19
N LEU A 99 -15.41 -11.02 11.79
CA LEU A 99 -14.34 -11.62 12.61
C LEU A 99 -13.32 -10.56 13.08
N TRP A 100 -12.94 -9.64 12.21
CA TRP A 100 -12.06 -8.52 12.55
C TRP A 100 -12.89 -7.28 12.91
N SER A 101 -13.72 -7.41 13.95
CA SER A 101 -14.39 -6.28 14.59
C SER A 101 -13.38 -5.40 15.36
N SER A 102 -13.82 -4.23 15.84
CA SER A 102 -12.96 -3.41 16.71
C SER A 102 -12.56 -4.21 17.96
N THR A 103 -13.52 -4.81 18.68
CA THR A 103 -13.24 -5.63 19.87
C THR A 103 -12.19 -6.72 19.61
N ASN A 104 -12.31 -7.44 18.49
CA ASN A 104 -11.39 -8.53 18.18
C ASN A 104 -10.01 -8.01 17.76
N LEU A 105 -9.91 -6.82 17.14
CA LEU A 105 -8.62 -6.16 16.92
C LEU A 105 -7.92 -5.88 18.26
N TYR A 106 -8.60 -5.29 19.25
CA TYR A 106 -7.96 -5.00 20.56
C TYR A 106 -7.51 -6.29 21.27
N GLN A 107 -8.32 -7.35 21.22
CA GLN A 107 -7.94 -8.65 21.78
C GLN A 107 -6.72 -9.24 21.08
N GLN A 108 -6.66 -9.15 19.75
CA GLN A 108 -5.51 -9.62 18.98
C GLN A 108 -4.26 -8.79 19.30
N LEU A 109 -4.35 -7.47 19.37
CA LEU A 109 -3.21 -6.61 19.71
C LEU A 109 -2.68 -6.90 21.13
N LEU A 110 -3.57 -7.17 22.09
CA LEU A 110 -3.17 -7.62 23.44
C LEU A 110 -2.47 -8.97 23.42
N LEU A 111 -2.98 -9.92 22.63
CA LEU A 111 -2.35 -11.22 22.46
C LEU A 111 -0.94 -11.07 21.87
N LEU A 112 -0.79 -10.29 20.80
CA LEU A 112 0.49 -10.01 20.15
C LEU A 112 1.47 -9.34 21.10
N GLU A 113 1.03 -8.34 21.86
CA GLU A 113 1.87 -7.65 22.85
C GLU A 113 2.39 -8.59 23.96
N GLY A 114 1.62 -9.61 24.33
CA GLY A 114 2.02 -10.59 25.34
C GLY A 114 2.92 -11.72 24.82
N HIS A 115 2.93 -11.99 23.52
CA HIS A 115 3.49 -13.24 22.97
C HIS A 115 4.49 -13.05 21.83
N VAL A 116 4.50 -11.90 21.17
CA VAL A 116 5.40 -11.65 20.02
C VAL A 116 6.53 -10.72 20.47
N PRO A 117 7.80 -11.18 20.44
CA PRO A 117 8.94 -10.33 20.78
C PRO A 117 9.07 -9.18 19.79
N ARG A 118 9.11 -7.94 20.31
CA ARG A 118 9.29 -6.73 19.49
C ARG A 118 10.66 -6.61 18.83
N THR A 119 11.63 -7.42 19.24
CA THR A 119 13.02 -7.36 18.76
C THR A 119 13.30 -8.30 17.58
N ALA A 120 12.33 -9.13 17.20
CA ALA A 120 12.50 -10.01 16.05
C ALA A 120 12.14 -9.25 14.76
N GLU A 121 12.98 -9.38 13.73
CA GLU A 121 12.85 -8.68 12.45
C GLU A 121 11.50 -8.93 11.77
N THR A 122 10.96 -10.14 11.87
CA THR A 122 9.67 -10.53 11.27
C THR A 122 8.47 -10.25 12.17
N SER A 123 8.72 -9.72 13.38
CA SER A 123 7.66 -9.48 14.36
C SER A 123 6.63 -8.44 13.89
N PRO A 124 7.00 -7.29 13.27
CA PRO A 124 6.06 -6.23 12.91
C PRO A 124 4.87 -6.72 12.06
N ARG A 125 5.11 -7.70 11.18
CA ARG A 125 4.11 -8.31 10.30
C ARG A 125 2.82 -8.69 10.98
N ALA A 126 2.89 -9.34 12.15
CA ALA A 126 1.69 -9.80 12.83
C ALA A 126 0.77 -8.64 13.28
N TRP A 127 1.36 -7.51 13.68
CA TRP A 127 0.61 -6.30 14.01
C TRP A 127 0.07 -5.62 12.74
N ILE A 128 0.90 -5.49 11.71
CA ILE A 128 0.52 -4.89 10.41
C ILE A 128 -0.68 -5.64 9.83
N GLU A 129 -0.62 -6.97 9.78
CA GLU A 129 -1.69 -7.84 9.29
C GLU A 129 -2.98 -7.69 10.11
N ALA A 130 -2.89 -7.61 11.45
CA ALA A 130 -4.06 -7.38 12.28
C ALA A 130 -4.80 -6.08 11.92
N PHE A 131 -4.06 -5.00 11.67
CA PHE A 131 -4.63 -3.73 11.23
C PHE A 131 -5.22 -3.80 9.81
N LEU A 132 -4.52 -4.42 8.86
CA LEU A 132 -5.01 -4.59 7.49
C LEU A 132 -6.24 -5.49 7.42
N PHE A 133 -6.30 -6.55 8.22
CA PHE A 133 -7.50 -7.38 8.31
C PHE A 133 -8.68 -6.64 8.95
N ARG A 134 -8.44 -5.78 9.94
CA ARG A 134 -9.47 -4.88 10.46
C ARG A 134 -9.98 -3.95 9.35
N ALA A 135 -9.09 -3.28 8.62
CA ALA A 135 -9.47 -2.39 7.51
C ALA A 135 -10.27 -3.14 6.43
N SER A 136 -9.84 -4.36 6.06
CA SER A 136 -10.56 -5.24 5.14
C SER A 136 -11.97 -5.59 5.63
N ALA A 137 -12.15 -5.85 6.93
CA ALA A 137 -13.46 -6.09 7.51
C ALA A 137 -14.36 -4.83 7.52
N MET A 138 -13.81 -3.63 7.46
CA MET A 138 -14.60 -2.40 7.39
C MET A 138 -15.14 -2.11 5.98
N LEU A 139 -14.64 -2.78 4.93
CA LEU A 139 -15.10 -2.58 3.56
C LEU A 139 -16.58 -2.99 3.37
N PRO A 140 -17.28 -2.31 2.44
CA PRO A 140 -18.62 -2.71 2.02
C PRO A 140 -18.58 -4.07 1.29
N SER A 141 -19.73 -4.72 1.17
CA SER A 141 -19.82 -6.11 0.67
C SER A 141 -19.47 -6.28 -0.81
N ASP A 142 -19.53 -5.20 -1.58
CA ASP A 142 -19.19 -5.13 -3.01
C ASP A 142 -17.71 -4.88 -3.27
N LYS A 143 -16.88 -4.78 -2.22
CA LYS A 143 -15.43 -4.61 -2.31
C LYS A 143 -14.72 -5.71 -1.53
N ARG A 144 -13.50 -6.02 -1.95
CA ARG A 144 -12.58 -6.91 -1.22
C ARG A 144 -11.18 -6.32 -1.22
N MET A 145 -10.51 -6.46 -0.08
CA MET A 145 -9.08 -6.19 0.03
C MET A 145 -8.30 -7.47 -0.27
N VAL A 146 -7.30 -7.36 -1.13
CA VAL A 146 -6.27 -8.38 -1.37
C VAL A 146 -4.97 -7.86 -0.76
N LEU A 147 -4.36 -8.67 0.10
CA LEU A 147 -3.03 -8.40 0.65
C LEU A 147 -2.03 -9.23 -0.13
N ILE A 148 -1.08 -8.55 -0.75
CA ILE A 148 -0.01 -9.16 -1.54
C ILE A 148 1.27 -9.01 -0.73
N PRO A 149 1.72 -10.06 -0.01
CA PRO A 149 3.03 -10.05 0.61
C PRO A 149 4.07 -10.14 -0.51
N VAL A 150 4.99 -9.20 -0.53
CA VAL A 150 5.87 -9.01 -1.69
C VAL A 150 7.17 -9.84 -1.58
N THR A 151 7.26 -10.72 -0.57
CA THR A 151 8.35 -11.69 -0.38
C THR A 151 8.27 -12.94 -1.26
N THR A 152 7.20 -13.12 -2.04
CA THR A 152 6.92 -14.38 -2.74
C THR A 152 6.95 -14.32 -4.27
N VAL A 153 7.35 -13.21 -4.88
CA VAL A 153 7.35 -13.09 -6.36
C VAL A 153 8.78 -12.99 -6.88
N SER A 154 9.33 -14.10 -7.37
CA SER A 154 10.51 -14.11 -8.24
C SER A 154 10.33 -15.20 -9.29
N PRO A 155 10.62 -14.90 -10.57
CA PRO A 155 11.98 -15.11 -11.05
C PRO A 155 12.59 -13.89 -11.75
N SER A 156 13.90 -13.98 -11.92
CA SER A 156 14.96 -13.05 -12.33
C SER A 156 14.80 -12.33 -13.69
N SER A 157 13.60 -12.17 -14.21
CA SER A 157 13.35 -11.47 -15.47
C SER A 157 12.25 -10.43 -15.27
N SER A 158 12.69 -9.16 -15.13
CA SER A 158 11.94 -7.91 -15.36
C SER A 158 10.58 -7.71 -14.65
N THR A 159 10.48 -6.65 -13.84
CA THR A 159 9.24 -5.96 -13.40
C THR A 159 8.41 -6.49 -12.20
N THR A 160 9.02 -7.16 -11.21
CA THR A 160 8.27 -7.52 -9.98
C THR A 160 8.36 -6.43 -8.91
N LEU A 161 7.28 -6.23 -8.13
CA LEU A 161 7.27 -5.38 -6.92
C LEU A 161 8.20 -5.93 -5.81
N SER A 162 8.70 -7.15 -5.99
CA SER A 162 9.55 -7.90 -5.06
C SER A 162 10.77 -7.10 -4.63
N GLY A 163 10.95 -6.93 -3.31
CA GLY A 163 12.04 -6.16 -2.72
C GLY A 163 11.84 -4.65 -2.66
N LEU A 164 10.70 -4.13 -3.13
CA LEU A 164 10.37 -2.70 -3.06
C LEU A 164 9.48 -2.37 -1.86
N VAL A 165 8.46 -3.19 -1.63
CA VAL A 165 7.52 -3.02 -0.51
C VAL A 165 7.37 -4.35 0.19
N ASP A 166 6.84 -4.35 1.40
CA ASP A 166 6.62 -5.59 2.16
C ASP A 166 5.21 -6.11 1.94
N TYR A 167 4.24 -5.19 1.84
CA TYR A 167 2.87 -5.49 1.45
C TYR A 167 2.32 -4.48 0.45
N ALA A 168 1.53 -4.96 -0.51
CA ALA A 168 0.56 -4.14 -1.21
C ALA A 168 -0.85 -4.53 -0.76
N ALA A 169 -1.62 -3.55 -0.30
CA ALA A 169 -3.03 -3.70 0.01
C ALA A 169 -3.85 -3.11 -1.13
N VAL A 170 -4.70 -3.93 -1.74
CA VAL A 170 -5.41 -3.59 -2.97
C VAL A 170 -6.90 -3.77 -2.74
N VAL A 171 -7.70 -2.74 -3.02
CA VAL A 171 -9.16 -2.84 -2.94
C VAL A 171 -9.73 -2.92 -4.35
N ALA A 172 -10.55 -3.95 -4.56
CA ALA A 172 -11.13 -4.23 -5.86
C ALA A 172 -12.53 -4.87 -5.73
N SER A 173 -13.21 -5.02 -6.87
CA SER A 173 -14.43 -5.83 -6.93
C SER A 173 -14.14 -7.29 -6.55
N PRO A 174 -15.12 -8.08 -6.08
CA PRO A 174 -14.91 -9.48 -5.74
C PRO A 174 -14.38 -10.33 -6.90
N GLN A 175 -14.73 -10.01 -8.15
CA GLN A 175 -14.23 -10.71 -9.33
C GLN A 175 -12.75 -10.39 -9.55
N THR A 176 -12.40 -9.11 -9.57
CA THR A 176 -11.02 -8.64 -9.71
C THR A 176 -10.14 -9.15 -8.57
N ALA A 177 -10.64 -9.16 -7.34
CA ALA A 177 -9.92 -9.67 -6.19
C ALA A 177 -9.59 -11.16 -6.31
N ARG A 178 -10.46 -11.97 -6.92
CA ARG A 178 -10.16 -13.39 -7.21
C ARG A 178 -9.01 -13.49 -8.22
N THR A 179 -9.07 -12.73 -9.31
CA THR A 179 -7.99 -12.70 -10.31
C THR A 179 -6.65 -12.32 -9.68
N LEU A 180 -6.63 -11.32 -8.79
CA LEU A 180 -5.41 -10.89 -8.10
C LEU A 180 -4.90 -11.91 -7.08
N LEU A 181 -5.77 -12.73 -6.48
CA LEU A 181 -5.37 -13.83 -5.60
C LEU A 181 -4.76 -14.99 -6.39
N ASP A 182 -5.25 -15.23 -7.60
CA ASP A 182 -4.74 -16.29 -8.49
C ASP A 182 -3.41 -15.89 -9.14
N ASP A 183 -3.24 -14.60 -9.49
CA ASP A 183 -2.03 -14.08 -10.09
C ASP A 183 -1.73 -12.64 -9.64
N THR A 184 -0.74 -12.53 -8.75
CA THR A 184 -0.29 -11.28 -8.12
C THR A 184 0.71 -10.49 -8.97
N GLN A 185 0.96 -10.88 -10.22
CA GLN A 185 1.89 -10.16 -11.09
C GLN A 185 1.48 -8.69 -11.27
N VAL A 186 2.51 -7.85 -11.34
CA VAL A 186 2.38 -6.40 -11.51
C VAL A 186 1.56 -6.04 -12.75
N HIS A 187 1.73 -6.80 -13.84
CA HIS A 187 0.94 -6.60 -15.05
C HIS A 187 -0.57 -6.70 -14.77
N ASN A 188 -0.99 -7.68 -13.96
CA ASN A 188 -2.38 -7.83 -13.58
C ASN A 188 -2.85 -6.72 -12.65
N LEU A 189 -2.00 -6.27 -11.72
CA LEU A 189 -2.29 -5.10 -10.89
C LEU A 189 -2.55 -3.86 -11.74
N ARG A 190 -1.77 -3.65 -12.80
CA ARG A 190 -1.95 -2.54 -13.74
C ARG A 190 -3.24 -2.69 -14.56
N LEU A 191 -3.50 -3.87 -15.12
CA LEU A 191 -4.68 -4.13 -15.96
C LEU A 191 -6.00 -4.04 -15.19
N CYS A 192 -6.01 -4.55 -13.95
CA CYS A 192 -7.22 -4.61 -13.12
C CYS A 192 -7.65 -3.23 -12.59
N MET A 193 -6.80 -2.21 -12.72
CA MET A 193 -7.02 -0.82 -12.27
C MET A 193 -7.66 -0.72 -10.87
N PRO A 194 -7.20 -1.48 -9.86
CA PRO A 194 -7.76 -1.37 -8.52
C PRO A 194 -7.32 -0.06 -7.85
N THR A 195 -7.91 0.27 -6.69
CA THR A 195 -7.30 1.23 -5.77
C THR A 195 -6.25 0.49 -4.94
N GLY A 196 -5.11 1.12 -4.64
CA GLY A 196 -3.99 0.41 -4.02
C GLY A 196 -3.19 1.29 -3.07
N PHE A 197 -2.82 0.72 -1.93
CA PHE A 197 -2.02 1.35 -0.88
C PHE A 197 -0.85 0.44 -0.53
N PHE A 198 0.33 1.06 -0.37
CA PHE A 198 1.58 0.32 -0.16
C PHE A 198 2.01 0.40 1.29
N VAL A 199 2.32 -0.73 1.88
CA VAL A 199 2.90 -0.80 3.23
C VAL A 199 4.35 -1.23 3.11
N ILE A 200 5.21 -0.41 3.68
CA ILE A 200 6.63 -0.64 3.80
C ILE A 200 6.89 -0.94 5.28
N GLU A 201 7.34 -2.16 5.53
CA GLU A 201 7.76 -2.60 6.84
C GLU A 201 9.07 -1.88 7.18
N ALA A 202 9.01 -1.03 8.19
CA ALA A 202 10.21 -0.54 8.84
C ALA A 202 10.79 -1.68 9.68
N ASN A 203 12.09 -1.61 9.93
CA ASN A 203 12.73 -2.49 10.91
C ASN A 203 12.23 -2.16 12.35
N LEU A 204 12.95 -2.59 13.38
CA LEU A 204 12.56 -2.46 14.79
C LEU A 204 12.11 -1.05 15.24
N SER A 205 12.63 0.01 14.61
CA SER A 205 12.23 1.41 14.88
C SER A 205 12.04 2.18 13.58
N ILE A 206 11.03 3.04 13.52
CA ILE A 206 10.89 4.01 12.45
C ILE A 206 11.79 5.20 12.74
N LEU A 207 12.87 5.31 11.99
CA LEU A 207 13.77 6.44 12.06
C LEU A 207 13.39 7.44 10.97
N SER A 208 13.61 8.73 11.20
CA SER A 208 13.27 9.76 10.22
C SER A 208 13.96 9.56 8.87
N HIS A 209 15.10 8.86 8.86
CA HIS A 209 15.84 8.51 7.65
C HIS A 209 15.26 7.35 6.84
N ASP A 210 14.30 6.59 7.39
CA ASP A 210 13.64 5.50 6.67
C ASP A 210 12.57 6.05 5.70
N VAL A 211 12.08 7.28 5.92
CA VAL A 211 11.06 7.92 5.07
C VAL A 211 11.56 8.14 3.64
N PRO A 212 12.75 8.73 3.40
CA PRO A 212 13.33 8.79 2.05
C PRO A 212 13.37 7.46 1.30
N GLN A 213 13.73 6.36 1.97
CA GLN A 213 13.77 5.04 1.34
C GLN A 213 12.36 4.55 0.98
N ALA A 214 11.40 4.71 1.90
CA ALA A 214 10.00 4.40 1.66
C ALA A 214 9.44 5.21 0.46
N VAL A 215 9.79 6.50 0.38
CA VAL A 215 9.42 7.40 -0.71
C VAL A 215 9.97 6.90 -2.05
N CYS A 216 11.25 6.54 -2.11
CA CYS A 216 11.87 6.00 -3.32
C CYS A 216 11.16 4.72 -3.83
N ARG A 217 10.84 3.81 -2.90
CA ARG A 217 10.14 2.56 -3.21
C ARG A 217 8.72 2.79 -3.72
N MET A 218 7.99 3.71 -3.09
CA MET A 218 6.64 4.08 -3.52
C MET A 218 6.62 4.87 -4.84
N TYR A 219 7.58 5.78 -5.07
CA TYR A 219 7.78 6.46 -6.35
C TYR A 219 7.91 5.45 -7.48
N TYR A 220 8.74 4.44 -7.26
CA TYR A 220 8.94 3.35 -8.19
C TYR A 220 7.63 2.58 -8.46
N CYS A 221 6.88 2.22 -7.40
CA CYS A 221 5.56 1.59 -7.55
C CYS A 221 4.61 2.45 -8.40
N GLY A 222 4.63 3.77 -8.20
CA GLY A 222 3.86 4.73 -9.00
C GLY A 222 4.23 4.70 -10.48
N ARG A 223 5.52 4.73 -10.82
CA ARG A 223 5.98 4.62 -12.22
C ARG A 223 5.55 3.29 -12.84
N LEU A 224 5.80 2.18 -12.13
CA LEU A 224 5.52 0.84 -12.61
C LEU A 224 4.02 0.62 -12.90
N LEU A 225 3.15 1.13 -12.02
CA LEU A 225 1.70 1.05 -12.15
C LEU A 225 1.10 2.18 -12.98
N GLN A 226 1.93 3.12 -13.45
CA GLN A 226 1.52 4.33 -14.16
C GLN A 226 0.47 5.13 -13.39
N LYS A 227 0.73 5.34 -12.10
CA LYS A 227 -0.09 6.13 -11.18
C LYS A 227 0.66 7.40 -10.80
N LYS A 228 0.02 8.54 -11.02
CA LYS A 228 0.58 9.85 -10.67
C LYS A 228 0.52 10.13 -9.18
N VAL A 229 -0.39 9.51 -8.45
CA VAL A 229 -0.49 9.63 -7.00
C VAL A 229 -0.35 8.24 -6.40
N VAL A 230 0.42 8.15 -5.32
CA VAL A 230 0.60 6.92 -4.54
C VAL A 230 0.53 7.25 -3.06
N ARG A 231 -0.30 6.49 -2.34
CA ARG A 231 -0.38 6.52 -0.88
C ARG A 231 0.22 5.26 -0.28
N GLY A 232 0.82 5.41 0.89
CA GLY A 232 1.41 4.30 1.61
C GLY A 232 1.68 4.63 3.06
N ALA A 233 2.27 3.66 3.76
CA ALA A 233 2.77 3.85 5.11
C ALA A 233 4.08 3.11 5.32
N LEU A 234 4.98 3.74 6.07
CA LEU A 234 6.13 3.13 6.70
C LEU A 234 5.74 2.78 8.15
N THR A 235 5.90 1.52 8.56
CA THR A 235 5.45 1.07 9.88
C THR A 235 6.26 -0.08 10.46
N ASN A 236 6.41 -0.12 11.78
CA ASN A 236 6.89 -1.31 12.53
C ASN A 236 5.73 -2.00 13.28
N GLY A 237 4.49 -1.80 12.82
CA GLY A 237 3.26 -2.31 13.43
C GLY A 237 2.75 -1.49 14.61
N HIS A 238 3.64 -0.81 15.35
CA HIS A 238 3.27 0.05 16.47
C HIS A 238 3.19 1.52 16.06
N ASP A 239 4.23 1.99 15.39
CA ASP A 239 4.34 3.33 14.87
C ASP A 239 3.94 3.30 13.38
N TRP A 240 3.21 4.32 12.94
CA TRP A 240 2.74 4.43 11.56
C TRP A 240 3.06 5.82 11.02
N VAL A 241 3.90 5.87 9.98
CA VAL A 241 4.19 7.09 9.21
C VAL A 241 3.54 6.93 7.85
N PHE A 242 2.45 7.65 7.63
CA PHE A 242 1.82 7.66 6.32
C PHE A 242 2.68 8.49 5.34
N VAL A 243 2.58 8.20 4.05
CA VAL A 243 3.34 8.90 3.01
C VAL A 243 2.44 9.08 1.80
N HIS A 244 2.41 10.29 1.25
CA HIS A 244 1.72 10.61 0.02
C HIS A 244 2.73 11.14 -1.00
N ILE A 245 2.72 10.57 -2.19
CA ILE A 245 3.64 10.92 -3.28
C ILE A 245 2.83 11.29 -4.51
N LYS A 246 3.25 12.38 -5.15
CA LYS A 246 2.71 12.86 -6.42
C LYS A 246 3.84 12.95 -7.44
N LEU A 247 3.82 12.05 -8.41
CA LEU A 247 4.75 12.00 -9.52
C LEU A 247 4.45 13.14 -10.51
N ASN A 248 5.49 13.63 -11.17
CA ASN A 248 5.37 14.61 -12.23
C ASN A 248 4.64 14.02 -13.44
N ASP A 249 4.12 14.87 -14.32
CA ASP A 249 3.32 14.44 -15.48
C ASP A 249 4.08 13.51 -16.44
N ASN A 250 5.39 13.68 -16.53
CA ASN A 250 6.31 12.87 -17.34
C ASN A 250 6.90 11.67 -16.57
N TYR A 251 6.49 11.45 -15.31
CA TYR A 251 7.06 10.43 -14.41
C TYR A 251 8.56 10.58 -14.15
N ASP A 252 9.11 11.77 -14.41
CA ASP A 252 10.50 12.14 -14.12
C ASP A 252 10.48 13.19 -13.01
N GLY A 253 10.67 12.69 -11.79
CA GLY A 253 10.51 13.48 -10.57
C GLY A 253 9.18 13.27 -9.86
N ALA A 254 9.16 13.71 -8.61
CA ALA A 254 7.98 13.67 -7.76
C ALA A 254 8.05 14.71 -6.65
N SER A 255 6.93 14.87 -5.98
CA SER A 255 6.82 15.54 -4.69
C SER A 255 6.29 14.55 -3.67
N TYR A 256 6.74 14.68 -2.42
CA TYR A 256 6.17 13.89 -1.33
C TYR A 256 5.88 14.73 -0.10
N THR A 257 4.95 14.19 0.69
CA THR A 257 4.52 14.69 1.99
C THR A 257 4.38 13.50 2.93
N TRP A 258 4.70 13.69 4.20
CA TRP A 258 4.56 12.65 5.22
C TRP A 258 3.92 13.20 6.48
N PHE A 259 3.47 12.31 7.37
CA PHE A 259 2.68 12.65 8.55
C PHE A 259 3.44 12.32 9.82
N PRO A 260 3.26 13.10 10.89
CA PRO A 260 3.71 12.72 12.22
C PRO A 260 3.28 11.30 12.57
N VAL A 261 4.16 10.61 13.30
CA VAL A 261 3.96 9.22 13.68
C VAL A 261 2.63 9.05 14.44
N VAL A 262 1.74 8.22 13.91
CA VAL A 262 0.56 7.73 14.64
C VAL A 262 1.00 6.51 15.44
N ARG A 263 0.95 6.59 16.77
CA ARG A 263 1.47 5.55 17.66
C ARG A 263 0.36 4.69 18.25
N LEU A 264 0.55 3.38 18.20
CA LEU A 264 -0.20 2.43 19.01
C LEU A 264 0.17 2.65 20.48
N ASN A 265 -0.75 3.25 21.24
CA ASN A 265 -0.52 3.55 22.64
C ASN A 265 -0.78 2.32 23.51
N ILE A 266 0.30 1.73 24.03
CA ILE A 266 0.28 0.59 24.94
C ILE A 266 0.77 1.05 26.31
N VAL A 267 -0.06 0.86 27.32
CA VAL A 267 0.32 1.12 28.72
C VAL A 267 0.39 -0.18 29.49
N LYS A 268 1.25 -0.24 30.51
CA LYS A 268 1.23 -1.35 31.48
C LYS A 268 0.53 -0.87 32.74
N SER A 269 -0.44 -1.63 33.25
CA SER A 269 -1.00 -1.39 34.58
C SER A 269 0.03 -1.70 35.68
N TYR A 270 -0.29 -1.36 36.93
CA TYR A 270 0.59 -1.58 38.08
C TYR A 270 0.97 -3.06 38.30
N ASP A 271 0.12 -3.98 37.85
CA ASP A 271 0.34 -5.43 37.85
C ASP A 271 1.17 -5.93 36.65
N GLY A 272 1.62 -5.04 35.77
CA GLY A 272 2.42 -5.35 34.59
C GLY A 272 1.61 -5.83 33.38
N VAL A 273 0.27 -5.91 33.47
CA VAL A 273 -0.58 -6.36 32.37
C VAL A 273 -0.64 -5.27 31.29
N PRO A 274 -0.33 -5.59 30.01
CA PRO A 274 -0.44 -4.62 28.94
C PRO A 274 -1.91 -4.27 28.67
N GLN A 275 -2.16 -3.00 28.36
CA GLN A 275 -3.45 -2.47 27.95
C GLN A 275 -3.28 -1.62 26.70
N ILE A 276 -4.05 -1.94 25.66
CA ILE A 276 -4.12 -1.14 24.43
C ILE A 276 -5.09 0.03 24.65
N ARG A 277 -4.60 1.26 24.55
CA ARG A 277 -5.41 2.46 24.77
C ARG A 277 -6.23 2.82 23.54
N LYS A 278 -7.54 3.00 23.75
CA LYS A 278 -8.43 3.66 22.79
C LYS A 278 -8.02 5.15 22.61
N PRO A 279 -8.32 5.78 21.47
CA PRO A 279 -8.95 5.22 20.27
C PRO A 279 -7.95 4.77 19.18
N TRP A 280 -6.66 4.77 19.46
CA TRP A 280 -5.61 4.70 18.43
C TRP A 280 -5.67 3.49 17.50
N PRO A 281 -5.97 2.26 17.95
CA PRO A 281 -6.13 1.15 17.03
C PRO A 281 -7.24 1.36 15.99
N ASP A 282 -8.37 1.93 16.42
CA ASP A 282 -9.48 2.20 15.52
C ASP A 282 -9.16 3.36 14.57
N VAL A 283 -8.44 4.39 15.04
CA VAL A 283 -7.95 5.49 14.21
C VAL A 283 -7.03 4.98 13.11
N ILE A 284 -6.03 4.14 13.45
CA ILE A 284 -5.11 3.53 12.46
C ILE A 284 -5.89 2.71 11.44
N ALA A 285 -6.79 1.84 11.87
CA ALA A 285 -7.60 1.02 10.97
C ALA A 285 -8.50 1.84 10.04
N ALA A 286 -9.07 2.93 10.54
CA ALA A 286 -9.94 3.82 9.78
C ALA A 286 -9.15 4.64 8.74
N ILE A 287 -7.94 5.11 9.08
CA ILE A 287 -7.03 5.75 8.13
C ILE A 287 -6.64 4.75 7.05
N LEU A 288 -6.23 3.52 7.43
CA LEU A 288 -5.86 2.47 6.49
C LEU A 288 -6.99 2.14 5.52
N LEU A 289 -8.22 1.98 6.01
CA LEU A 289 -9.39 1.79 5.14
C LEU A 289 -9.49 2.91 4.10
N HIS A 290 -9.55 4.16 4.55
CA HIS A 290 -9.70 5.32 3.65
C HIS A 290 -8.55 5.42 2.66
N TRP A 291 -7.32 5.18 3.11
CA TRP A 291 -6.12 5.31 2.30
C TRP A 291 -5.96 4.19 1.29
N VAL A 292 -6.40 2.97 1.59
CA VAL A 292 -6.42 1.86 0.61
C VAL A 292 -7.50 2.10 -0.45
N GLU A 293 -8.66 2.61 -0.06
CA GLU A 293 -9.72 2.96 -1.02
C GLU A 293 -9.35 4.16 -1.91
N ASN A 294 -8.53 5.08 -1.42
CA ASN A 294 -8.13 6.30 -2.14
C ASN A 294 -6.65 6.29 -2.55
N GLY A 295 -6.04 5.11 -2.64
CA GLY A 295 -4.58 4.99 -2.68
C GLY A 295 -3.89 5.60 -3.90
N PHE A 296 -4.65 5.89 -4.96
CA PHE A 296 -4.19 6.58 -6.17
C PHE A 296 -4.83 7.95 -6.40
N SER A 297 -5.53 8.47 -5.40
CA SER A 297 -6.20 9.77 -5.43
C SER A 297 -5.40 10.81 -4.65
N ASP A 298 -5.33 12.04 -5.16
CA ASP A 298 -4.74 13.18 -4.43
C ASP A 298 -5.50 13.45 -3.13
N LEU A 299 -4.92 14.24 -2.22
CA LEU A 299 -5.54 14.56 -0.93
C LEU A 299 -6.79 15.42 -1.13
N GLY A 300 -7.92 14.90 -0.64
CA GLY A 300 -9.24 15.54 -0.74
C GLY A 300 -9.65 16.31 0.52
N SER A 301 -10.74 17.07 0.42
CA SER A 301 -11.36 17.70 1.59
C SER A 301 -11.91 16.70 2.59
N ASP A 302 -12.25 15.49 2.14
CA ASP A 302 -12.73 14.36 2.92
C ASP A 302 -11.61 13.47 3.48
N ASP A 303 -10.33 13.78 3.20
CA ASP A 303 -9.22 13.00 3.73
C ASP A 303 -9.10 13.10 5.26
N TRP A 304 -8.37 12.18 5.89
CA TRP A 304 -8.08 12.21 7.33
C TRP A 304 -7.09 13.32 7.73
N TYR A 305 -6.44 13.90 6.73
CA TYR A 305 -5.34 14.81 6.94
C TYR A 305 -5.45 16.07 6.10
N GLU A 306 -4.73 17.10 6.54
CA GLU A 306 -4.61 18.38 5.85
C GLU A 306 -3.17 18.89 5.85
N MET A 307 -2.83 19.71 4.85
CA MET A 307 -1.50 20.33 4.75
C MET A 307 -1.29 21.29 5.90
N MET A 308 -0.21 21.10 6.66
CA MET A 308 0.20 22.11 7.63
C MET A 308 0.64 23.36 6.87
N ARG A 309 -0.10 24.45 7.07
CA ARG A 309 0.32 25.76 6.58
C ARG A 309 1.51 26.18 7.43
N ILE A 310 2.68 26.31 6.80
CA ILE A 310 3.82 26.97 7.41
C ILE A 310 3.44 28.45 7.52
N SER A 311 3.07 28.87 8.73
CA SER A 311 2.77 30.27 9.08
C SER A 311 4.04 31.08 9.24
#